data_AF-A0A7X9UHI0-F1
#
_entry.id   AF-A0A7X9UHI0-F1
#
_cell.length_a   1.000
_cell.length_b   1.000
_cell.length_c   1.000
_cell.angle_alpha   90.00
_cell.angle_beta   90.00
_cell.angle_gamma   90.00
#
_symmetry.space_group_name_H-M   'P 1'
#
loop_
_entity.id
_entity.type
_entity.pdbx_description
1 polymer ?
#
loop_
_entity_poly.entity_id
_entity_poly.type
_entity_poly.pdbx_seq_one_letter_code
_entity_poly.pdbx_strand_id
1 'polypeptide(L)'
;MSMRNEISTAMSTSKMSKLIKKTLKQKLAVLVPDWNGRVLDVPASGEVLAGPCAVVAFAEEVPKSAWAGYRRIIKISPYARPEDGGAEQVEAWSADLIEGLHQVRLVDEAGEAFTCIYLGSSDSDRVDTGSGMLTRSLRFGVYVPEDSGAALAETGDAWLAALQGWTQQELGSNWSVYGDVWPRGYEMPSVLWRLAGCSTSVAGTSALEVRQQWIGHVLTDHSVLTRQTVTRLARQLAVQSRLAVTETGGEEHEGNTRYITVDEVTADLQTDAYLNGQIRLTLQQRIRRPGTNVPFIREIHHSKGME
;
A
#
# COMPACT_ATOMS: atom_id res chain seq x y z
N MET A 1 -4.97 31.89 6.70
CA MET A 1 -4.08 30.92 6.03
C MET A 1 -4.79 29.65 5.54
N SER A 2 -5.98 29.28 6.04
CA SER A 2 -6.73 28.08 5.61
C SER A 2 -7.20 28.09 4.14
N MET A 3 -7.80 29.18 3.68
CA MET A 3 -8.41 29.24 2.34
C MET A 3 -7.41 29.08 1.17
N ARG A 4 -6.16 29.54 1.31
CA ARG A 4 -5.15 29.38 0.25
C ARG A 4 -4.68 27.93 0.08
N ASN A 5 -4.68 27.16 1.17
CA ASN A 5 -4.25 25.75 1.14
C ASN A 5 -5.35 24.85 0.55
N GLU A 6 -6.62 25.15 0.85
CA GLU A 6 -7.78 24.47 0.28
C GLU A 6 -7.91 24.70 -1.23
N ILE A 7 -7.72 25.94 -1.69
CA ILE A 7 -7.77 26.27 -3.13
C ILE A 7 -6.61 25.60 -3.89
N SER A 8 -5.39 25.59 -3.33
CA SER A 8 -4.23 24.90 -3.93
C SER A 8 -4.46 23.38 -4.03
N THR A 9 -5.02 22.78 -2.99
CA THR A 9 -5.35 21.35 -2.95
C THR A 9 -6.43 21.00 -3.97
N ALA A 10 -7.49 21.79 -4.08
CA ALA A 10 -8.58 21.58 -5.03
C ALA A 10 -8.16 21.78 -6.51
N MET A 11 -7.26 22.73 -6.78
CA MET A 11 -6.70 22.89 -8.14
C MET A 11 -5.77 21.72 -8.51
N SER A 12 -5.02 21.18 -7.54
CA SER A 12 -4.17 20.01 -7.73
C SER A 12 -4.98 18.74 -8.00
N THR A 13 -6.07 18.50 -7.26
CA THR A 13 -6.95 17.31 -7.46
C THR A 13 -7.72 17.36 -8.78
N SER A 14 -8.15 18.55 -9.23
CA SER A 14 -8.79 18.73 -10.54
C SER A 14 -7.83 18.43 -11.69
N LYS A 15 -6.58 18.88 -11.60
CA LYS A 15 -5.53 18.56 -12.59
C LYS A 15 -5.24 17.06 -12.61
N MET A 16 -5.08 16.45 -11.43
CA MET A 16 -4.83 15.01 -11.29
C MET A 16 -5.97 14.17 -11.87
N SER A 17 -7.23 14.56 -11.64
CA SER A 17 -8.40 13.86 -12.16
C SER A 17 -8.44 13.85 -13.70
N LYS A 18 -8.07 14.96 -14.35
CA LYS A 18 -8.00 15.04 -15.81
C LYS A 18 -6.89 14.13 -16.36
N LEU A 19 -5.77 14.07 -15.68
CA LEU A 19 -4.61 13.26 -16.04
C LEU A 19 -4.91 11.77 -15.93
N ILE A 20 -5.40 11.32 -14.76
CA ILE A 20 -5.87 9.94 -14.55
C ILE A 20 -6.85 9.54 -15.64
N LYS A 21 -7.82 10.40 -15.94
CA LYS A 21 -8.84 10.14 -16.95
C LYS A 21 -8.25 9.97 -18.35
N LYS A 22 -7.34 10.84 -18.78
CA LYS A 22 -6.68 10.75 -20.10
C LYS A 22 -5.93 9.43 -20.22
N THR A 23 -5.05 9.14 -19.27
CA THR A 23 -4.21 7.93 -19.26
C THR A 23 -5.05 6.66 -19.19
N LEU A 24 -6.09 6.64 -18.35
CA LEU A 24 -7.01 5.51 -18.25
C LEU A 24 -7.73 5.26 -19.58
N LYS A 25 -8.27 6.30 -20.23
CA LYS A 25 -8.94 6.13 -21.52
C LYS A 25 -8.03 5.56 -22.60
N GLN A 26 -6.78 6.04 -22.66
CA GLN A 26 -5.77 5.50 -23.58
C GLN A 26 -5.50 4.03 -23.28
N LYS A 27 -5.28 3.67 -22.01
CA LYS A 27 -5.04 2.28 -21.60
C LYS A 27 -6.23 1.37 -21.92
N LEU A 28 -7.45 1.83 -21.68
CA LEU A 28 -8.68 1.09 -21.96
C LEU A 28 -8.83 0.77 -23.45
N ALA A 29 -8.55 1.73 -24.33
CA ALA A 29 -8.60 1.52 -25.77
C ALA A 29 -7.51 0.54 -26.28
N VAL A 30 -6.40 0.42 -25.56
CA VAL A 30 -5.36 -0.58 -25.86
C VAL A 30 -5.74 -1.97 -25.36
N LEU A 31 -6.33 -2.06 -24.16
CA LEU A 31 -6.78 -3.34 -23.58
C LEU A 31 -7.93 -3.96 -24.38
N VAL A 32 -8.88 -3.13 -24.80
CA VAL A 32 -10.03 -3.57 -25.60
C VAL A 32 -10.08 -2.74 -26.89
N PRO A 33 -9.45 -3.21 -27.98
CA PRO A 33 -9.36 -2.49 -29.25
C PRO A 33 -10.71 -2.07 -29.84
N ASP A 34 -11.78 -2.82 -29.57
CA ASP A 34 -13.14 -2.51 -30.01
C ASP A 34 -13.63 -1.14 -29.49
N TRP A 35 -13.08 -0.68 -28.38
CA TRP A 35 -13.41 0.62 -27.78
C TRP A 35 -12.53 1.77 -28.27
N ASN A 36 -11.72 1.59 -29.30
CA ASN A 36 -10.91 2.69 -29.84
C ASN A 36 -11.81 3.88 -30.25
N GLY A 37 -11.55 5.05 -29.67
CA GLY A 37 -12.40 6.25 -29.82
C GLY A 37 -13.77 6.17 -29.14
N ARG A 38 -14.09 5.08 -28.42
CA ARG A 38 -15.37 4.78 -27.78
C ARG A 38 -15.23 4.52 -26.27
N VAL A 39 -14.22 5.14 -25.64
CA VAL A 39 -14.13 5.24 -24.18
C VAL A 39 -14.69 6.59 -23.73
N LEU A 40 -15.96 6.57 -23.32
CA LEU A 40 -16.78 7.74 -23.12
C LEU A 40 -16.84 8.15 -21.64
N ASP A 41 -17.22 9.40 -21.42
CA ASP A 41 -17.64 9.85 -20.10
C ASP A 41 -19.10 9.47 -19.85
N VAL A 42 -19.59 9.71 -18.65
CA VAL A 42 -21.03 9.61 -18.38
C VAL A 42 -21.78 10.46 -19.41
N PRO A 43 -22.62 9.85 -20.28
CA PRO A 43 -23.33 10.58 -21.32
C PRO A 43 -24.28 11.60 -20.72
N ALA A 44 -24.52 12.70 -21.44
CA ALA A 44 -25.51 13.68 -21.02
C ALA A 44 -26.92 13.06 -21.06
N SER A 45 -27.86 13.63 -20.29
CA SER A 45 -29.25 13.15 -20.31
C SER A 45 -29.82 13.20 -21.72
N GLY A 46 -30.29 12.06 -22.23
CA GLY A 46 -30.86 11.93 -23.57
C GLY A 46 -29.85 11.60 -24.69
N GLU A 47 -28.55 11.58 -24.38
CA GLU A 47 -27.54 11.09 -25.31
C GLU A 47 -27.56 9.56 -25.33
N VAL A 48 -27.74 8.98 -26.52
CA VAL A 48 -27.83 7.54 -26.71
C VAL A 48 -26.49 7.01 -27.20
N LEU A 49 -26.02 5.94 -26.56
CA LEU A 49 -24.80 5.26 -26.96
C LEU A 49 -24.99 4.58 -28.33
N ALA A 50 -24.15 4.94 -29.31
CA ALA A 50 -24.29 4.51 -30.70
C ALA A 50 -23.84 3.06 -30.98
N GLY A 51 -23.23 2.39 -30.01
CA GLY A 51 -22.77 1.01 -30.15
C GLY A 51 -21.82 0.60 -29.01
N PRO A 52 -21.14 -0.56 -29.16
CA PRO A 52 -20.30 -1.07 -28.10
C PRO A 52 -19.19 -0.10 -27.69
N CYS A 53 -19.05 0.10 -26.39
CA CYS A 53 -18.21 1.14 -25.80
C CYS A 53 -17.89 0.85 -24.34
N ALA A 54 -17.02 1.66 -23.74
CA ALA A 54 -16.86 1.72 -22.30
C ALA A 54 -17.23 3.11 -21.78
N VAL A 55 -17.99 3.18 -20.69
CA VAL A 55 -18.31 4.42 -19.99
C VAL A 55 -17.51 4.48 -18.69
N VAL A 56 -16.77 5.58 -18.50
CA VAL A 56 -15.99 5.85 -17.29
C VAL A 56 -16.67 6.92 -16.46
N ALA A 57 -17.02 6.58 -15.22
CA ALA A 57 -17.61 7.50 -14.25
C ALA A 57 -16.67 7.67 -13.05
N PHE A 58 -16.40 8.91 -12.67
CA PHE A 58 -15.67 9.21 -11.45
C PHE A 58 -16.70 9.33 -10.33
N ALA A 59 -16.72 8.35 -9.43
CA ALA A 59 -17.73 8.25 -8.38
C ALA A 59 -17.28 9.04 -7.15
N GLU A 60 -16.84 8.33 -6.11
CA GLU A 60 -16.54 8.90 -4.80
C GLU A 60 -15.07 9.30 -4.69
N GLU A 61 -14.82 10.53 -4.22
CA GLU A 61 -13.52 10.93 -3.71
C GLU A 61 -13.44 10.48 -2.25
N VAL A 62 -12.52 9.55 -1.96
CA VAL A 62 -12.36 9.02 -0.62
C VAL A 62 -11.32 9.89 0.10
N PRO A 63 -11.53 10.27 1.37
CA PRO A 63 -10.57 11.08 2.11
C PRO A 63 -9.16 10.50 2.03
N LYS A 64 -8.18 11.38 1.80
CA LYS A 64 -6.78 11.01 1.64
C LYS A 64 -6.28 10.26 2.88
N SER A 65 -5.49 9.21 2.66
CA SER A 65 -4.69 8.60 3.72
C SER A 65 -3.27 9.12 3.63
N ALA A 66 -2.68 9.50 4.76
CA ALA A 66 -1.34 10.11 4.79
C ALA A 66 -0.24 9.21 4.21
N TRP A 67 -0.47 7.90 4.11
CA TRP A 67 0.52 6.91 3.71
C TRP A 67 0.23 6.25 2.34
N ALA A 68 -1.04 6.13 1.92
CA ALA A 68 -1.41 5.58 0.61
C ALA A 68 -1.71 6.65 -0.45
N GLY A 69 -1.71 7.93 -0.04
CA GLY A 69 -1.88 9.09 -0.91
C GLY A 69 -3.34 9.38 -1.28
N TYR A 70 -3.52 9.97 -2.47
CA TYR A 70 -4.82 10.32 -3.02
C TYR A 70 -5.56 9.08 -3.49
N ARG A 71 -6.85 8.97 -3.12
CA ARG A 71 -7.71 7.85 -3.48
C ARG A 71 -9.00 8.34 -4.14
N ARG A 72 -9.36 7.71 -5.25
CA ARG A 72 -10.66 7.92 -5.90
C ARG A 72 -11.26 6.63 -6.40
N ILE A 73 -12.58 6.48 -6.27
CA ILE A 73 -13.29 5.36 -6.87
C ILE A 73 -13.78 5.77 -8.25
N ILE A 74 -13.42 4.98 -9.24
CA ILE A 74 -13.97 5.07 -10.60
C ILE A 74 -14.84 3.85 -10.88
N LYS A 75 -15.79 4.02 -11.79
CA LYS A 75 -16.57 2.95 -12.38
C LYS A 75 -16.26 2.87 -13.86
N ILE A 76 -16.02 1.66 -14.34
CA ILE A 76 -15.81 1.36 -15.75
C ILE A 76 -16.91 0.39 -16.14
N SER A 77 -17.74 0.79 -17.10
CA SER A 77 -18.90 0.01 -17.51
C SER A 77 -18.78 -0.33 -18.99
N PRO A 78 -18.41 -1.57 -19.36
CA PRO A 78 -18.57 -2.08 -20.72
C PRO A 78 -20.04 -2.07 -21.13
N TYR A 79 -20.30 -1.70 -22.38
CA TYR A 79 -21.61 -1.78 -23.04
C TYR A 79 -21.48 -2.62 -24.29
N ALA A 80 -22.27 -3.68 -24.39
CA ALA A 80 -22.31 -4.58 -25.55
C ALA A 80 -23.74 -4.71 -26.09
N ARG A 81 -23.84 -5.01 -27.37
CA ARG A 81 -25.12 -5.27 -28.03
C ARG A 81 -25.62 -6.67 -27.64
N PRO A 82 -26.85 -6.82 -27.13
CA PRO A 82 -27.41 -8.14 -26.81
C PRO A 82 -27.39 -9.09 -28.02
N GLU A 83 -27.67 -8.56 -29.21
CA GLU A 83 -27.69 -9.30 -30.47
C GLU A 83 -26.33 -9.88 -30.91
N ASP A 84 -25.23 -9.32 -30.42
CA ASP A 84 -23.86 -9.74 -30.77
C ASP A 84 -23.24 -10.69 -29.74
N GLY A 85 -24.06 -11.34 -28.90
CA GLY A 85 -23.57 -12.14 -27.78
C GLY A 85 -23.12 -11.28 -26.60
N GLY A 86 -23.84 -10.19 -26.33
CA GLY A 86 -23.40 -9.14 -25.40
C GLY A 86 -23.03 -9.62 -23.99
N ALA A 87 -23.62 -10.70 -23.48
CA ALA A 87 -23.25 -11.26 -22.18
C ALA A 87 -21.82 -11.83 -22.16
N GLU A 88 -21.46 -12.59 -23.19
CA GLU A 88 -20.11 -13.15 -23.34
C GLU A 88 -19.08 -12.04 -23.58
N GLN A 89 -19.44 -11.00 -24.35
CA GLN A 89 -18.57 -9.84 -24.58
C GLN A 89 -18.34 -9.03 -23.29
N VAL A 90 -19.39 -8.74 -22.53
CA VAL A 90 -19.27 -8.01 -21.26
C VAL A 90 -18.42 -8.79 -20.26
N GLU A 91 -18.57 -10.12 -20.20
CA GLU A 91 -17.74 -10.98 -19.34
C GLU A 91 -16.28 -10.95 -19.79
N ALA A 92 -16.01 -11.16 -21.08
CA ALA A 92 -14.65 -11.15 -21.64
C ALA A 92 -13.94 -9.81 -21.41
N TRP A 93 -14.58 -8.70 -21.75
CA TRP A 93 -14.03 -7.37 -21.50
C TRP A 93 -13.86 -7.09 -20.01
N SER A 94 -14.74 -7.62 -19.15
CA SER A 94 -14.56 -7.47 -17.71
C SER A 94 -13.32 -8.20 -17.20
N ALA A 95 -13.05 -9.40 -17.72
CA ALA A 95 -11.84 -10.15 -17.41
C ALA A 95 -10.58 -9.39 -17.87
N ASP A 96 -10.57 -8.89 -19.12
CA ASP A 96 -9.46 -8.10 -19.67
C ASP A 96 -9.20 -6.82 -18.86
N LEU A 97 -10.26 -6.15 -18.41
CA LEU A 97 -10.17 -4.97 -17.55
C LEU A 97 -9.55 -5.31 -16.19
N ILE A 98 -9.97 -6.41 -15.58
CA ILE A 98 -9.46 -6.84 -14.28
C ILE A 98 -7.97 -7.18 -14.42
N GLU A 99 -7.60 -8.00 -15.40
CA GLU A 99 -6.21 -8.39 -15.64
C GLU A 99 -5.33 -7.19 -16.01
N GLY A 100 -5.82 -6.32 -16.89
CA GLY A 100 -5.05 -5.20 -17.43
C GLY A 100 -4.93 -3.97 -16.51
N LEU A 101 -5.74 -3.90 -15.44
CA LEU A 101 -5.77 -2.75 -14.53
C LEU A 101 -5.55 -3.10 -13.06
N HIS A 102 -6.00 -4.25 -12.56
CA HIS A 102 -5.87 -4.57 -11.13
C HIS A 102 -4.40 -4.75 -10.73
N GLN A 103 -3.95 -3.95 -9.76
CA GLN A 103 -2.56 -3.89 -9.28
C GLN A 103 -1.55 -3.48 -10.35
N VAL A 104 -2.00 -2.94 -11.49
CA VAL A 104 -1.13 -2.44 -12.55
C VAL A 104 -0.83 -0.96 -12.31
N ARG A 105 0.46 -0.62 -12.27
CA ARG A 105 0.93 0.78 -12.23
C ARG A 105 0.85 1.36 -13.63
N LEU A 106 -0.01 2.36 -13.80
CA LEU A 106 -0.20 3.10 -15.04
C LEU A 106 0.57 4.40 -14.97
N VAL A 107 1.44 4.63 -15.96
CA VAL A 107 2.28 5.82 -16.06
C VAL A 107 1.81 6.63 -17.26
N ASP A 108 1.70 7.94 -17.08
CA ASP A 108 1.36 8.85 -18.16
C ASP A 108 2.61 9.34 -18.93
N GLU A 109 2.39 10.14 -19.98
CA GLU A 109 3.46 10.72 -20.80
C GLU A 109 4.39 11.67 -20.01
N ALA A 110 3.94 12.19 -18.86
CA ALA A 110 4.70 13.10 -18.00
C ALA A 110 5.44 12.35 -16.87
N GLY A 111 5.32 11.02 -16.78
CA GLY A 111 5.92 10.19 -15.72
C GLY A 111 5.11 10.15 -14.42
N GLU A 112 3.94 10.81 -14.37
CA GLU A 112 2.99 10.68 -13.26
C GLU A 112 2.33 9.30 -13.32
N ALA A 113 2.20 8.66 -12.16
CA ALA A 113 1.73 7.29 -12.11
C ALA A 113 0.63 7.09 -11.08
N PHE A 114 -0.26 6.17 -11.38
CA PHE A 114 -1.31 5.72 -10.48
C PHE A 114 -1.54 4.23 -10.61
N THR A 115 -2.09 3.62 -9.57
CA THR A 115 -2.38 2.19 -9.55
C THR A 115 -3.88 2.00 -9.40
N CYS A 116 -4.43 1.10 -10.21
CA CYS A 116 -5.84 0.71 -10.12
C CYS A 116 -5.97 -0.58 -9.31
N ILE A 117 -6.93 -0.64 -8.40
CA ILE A 117 -7.28 -1.86 -7.66
C ILE A 117 -8.76 -2.14 -7.90
N TYR A 118 -9.07 -3.25 -8.58
CA TYR A 118 -10.44 -3.74 -8.69
C TYR A 118 -11.07 -3.98 -7.31
N LEU A 119 -12.27 -3.42 -7.09
CA LEU A 119 -13.03 -3.45 -5.85
C LEU A 119 -14.32 -4.27 -5.95
N GLY A 120 -14.49 -5.04 -7.04
CA GLY A 120 -15.73 -5.75 -7.33
C GLY A 120 -16.65 -5.01 -8.29
N SER A 121 -17.77 -5.65 -8.62
CA SER A 121 -18.84 -5.08 -9.44
C SER A 121 -19.89 -4.42 -8.54
N SER A 122 -20.45 -3.27 -8.96
CA SER A 122 -21.55 -2.63 -8.21
C SER A 122 -22.92 -3.20 -8.50
N ASP A 123 -23.08 -3.87 -9.64
CA ASP A 123 -24.33 -4.39 -10.17
C ASP A 123 -24.09 -5.70 -10.93
N SER A 124 -25.16 -6.48 -11.10
CA SER A 124 -25.19 -7.62 -12.02
C SER A 124 -25.37 -7.13 -13.45
N ASP A 125 -25.19 -8.03 -14.41
CA ASP A 125 -25.52 -7.76 -15.81
C ASP A 125 -26.95 -7.24 -15.93
N ARG A 126 -27.10 -6.14 -16.65
CA ARG A 126 -28.39 -5.50 -16.89
C ARG A 126 -28.44 -4.90 -18.27
N VAL A 127 -29.65 -4.82 -18.82
CA VAL A 127 -29.91 -4.03 -20.02
C VAL A 127 -30.15 -2.58 -19.62
N ASP A 128 -29.35 -1.68 -20.17
CA ASP A 128 -29.51 -0.25 -19.99
C ASP A 128 -30.70 0.24 -20.83
N THR A 129 -31.70 0.84 -20.17
CA THR A 129 -32.96 1.21 -20.81
C THR A 129 -32.82 2.33 -21.85
N GLY A 130 -31.79 3.17 -21.75
CA GLY A 130 -31.57 4.27 -22.67
C GLY A 130 -30.94 3.83 -23.98
N SER A 131 -30.00 2.87 -23.91
CA SER A 131 -29.27 2.37 -25.07
C SER A 131 -29.75 1.01 -25.59
N GLY A 132 -30.50 0.25 -24.79
CA GLY A 132 -30.85 -1.14 -25.06
C GLY A 132 -29.67 -2.12 -24.95
N MET A 133 -28.50 -1.66 -24.53
CA MET A 133 -27.28 -2.46 -24.47
C MET A 133 -27.12 -3.16 -23.13
N LEU A 134 -26.45 -4.32 -23.14
CA LEU A 134 -26.07 -5.03 -21.93
C LEU A 134 -24.84 -4.38 -21.31
N THR A 135 -24.85 -4.22 -19.98
CA THR A 135 -23.75 -3.62 -19.23
C THR A 135 -23.59 -4.22 -17.84
N ARG A 136 -22.36 -4.12 -17.31
CA ARG A 136 -21.97 -4.38 -15.92
C ARG A 136 -21.03 -3.27 -15.48
N SER A 137 -21.16 -2.76 -14.27
CA SER A 137 -20.30 -1.69 -13.77
C SER A 137 -19.25 -2.22 -12.79
N LEU A 138 -17.99 -2.15 -13.21
CA LEU A 138 -16.83 -2.55 -12.44
C LEU A 138 -16.29 -1.37 -11.65
N ARG A 139 -15.96 -1.56 -10.37
CA ARG A 139 -15.38 -0.52 -9.51
C ARG A 139 -13.88 -0.69 -9.39
N PHE A 140 -13.15 0.40 -9.55
CA PHE A 140 -11.71 0.44 -9.29
C PHE A 140 -11.39 1.57 -8.32
N GLY A 141 -10.54 1.30 -7.34
CA GLY A 141 -9.85 2.32 -6.55
C GLY A 141 -8.61 2.77 -7.32
N VAL A 142 -8.50 4.07 -7.58
CA VAL A 142 -7.32 4.70 -8.15
C VAL A 142 -6.51 5.30 -7.01
N TYR A 143 -5.24 4.91 -6.93
CA TYR A 143 -4.29 5.38 -5.94
C TYR A 143 -3.17 6.14 -6.60
N VAL A 144 -2.91 7.34 -6.10
CA VAL A 144 -1.76 8.16 -6.52
C VAL A 144 -0.88 8.34 -5.30
N PRO A 145 0.30 7.70 -5.24
CA PRO A 145 1.24 7.96 -4.17
C PRO A 145 1.68 9.42 -4.21
N GLU A 146 1.60 10.11 -3.06
CA GLU A 146 2.07 11.49 -2.97
C GLU A 146 3.59 11.52 -2.80
N ASP A 147 4.20 12.65 -3.17
CA ASP A 147 5.61 12.88 -2.89
C ASP A 147 5.72 13.13 -1.38
N SER A 148 5.98 12.09 -0.61
CA SER A 148 6.51 12.25 0.74
C SER A 148 7.90 12.80 0.54
N GLY A 149 8.01 14.13 0.45
CA GLY A 149 9.26 14.81 0.14
C GLY A 149 10.41 14.13 0.87
N ALA A 150 11.50 13.88 0.15
CA ALA A 150 12.70 13.17 0.60
C ALA A 150 13.38 13.75 1.87
N ALA A 151 12.73 14.66 2.59
CA ALA A 151 13.27 15.49 3.67
C ALA A 151 12.83 15.07 5.10
N LEU A 152 12.13 13.94 5.28
CA LEU A 152 11.96 13.32 6.62
C LEU A 152 12.58 11.92 6.71
N ALA A 153 13.30 11.47 5.66
CA ALA A 153 13.91 10.14 5.55
C ALA A 153 15.10 9.87 6.50
N GLU A 154 15.33 10.71 7.52
CA GLU A 154 16.45 10.55 8.46
C GLU A 154 16.03 10.62 9.94
N THR A 155 14.78 10.32 10.29
CA THR A 155 14.50 9.77 11.62
C THR A 155 14.44 8.26 11.49
N GLY A 156 15.62 7.63 11.38
CA GLY A 156 15.76 6.19 11.21
C GLY A 156 15.18 5.42 12.37
N ASP A 157 13.94 4.95 12.24
CA ASP A 157 13.40 3.95 13.15
C ASP A 157 14.22 2.67 12.94
N ALA A 158 15.02 2.33 13.96
CA ALA A 158 15.91 1.18 13.90
C ALA A 158 15.14 -0.15 13.76
N TRP A 159 13.87 -0.20 14.18
CA TRP A 159 13.01 -1.37 13.99
C TRP A 159 12.57 -1.49 12.55
N LEU A 160 12.19 -0.37 11.92
CA LEU A 160 11.88 -0.33 10.49
C LEU A 160 13.09 -0.74 9.66
N ALA A 161 14.26 -0.18 9.94
CA ALA A 161 15.49 -0.52 9.23
C ALA A 161 15.86 -2.02 9.37
N ALA A 162 15.70 -2.59 10.58
CA ALA A 162 15.92 -4.02 10.81
C ALA A 162 14.92 -4.88 10.01
N LEU A 163 13.65 -4.49 9.98
CA LEU A 163 12.61 -5.21 9.26
C LEU A 163 12.80 -5.12 7.74
N GLN A 164 13.18 -3.96 7.23
CA GLN A 164 13.52 -3.76 5.81
C GLN A 164 14.73 -4.59 5.41
N GLY A 165 15.82 -4.53 6.20
CA GLY A 165 17.04 -5.30 5.97
C GLY A 165 16.78 -6.81 5.98
N TRP A 166 16.02 -7.31 6.96
CA TRP A 166 15.61 -8.70 7.02
C TRP A 166 14.78 -9.11 5.80
N THR A 167 13.80 -8.29 5.41
CA THR A 167 12.92 -8.58 4.26
C THR A 167 13.73 -8.62 2.96
N GLN A 168 14.68 -7.69 2.79
CA GLN A 168 15.57 -7.66 1.64
C GLN A 168 16.47 -8.91 1.56
N GLN A 169 17.00 -9.36 2.71
CA GLN A 169 17.80 -10.58 2.78
C GLN A 169 16.97 -11.82 2.41
N GLU A 170 15.72 -11.90 2.88
CA GLU A 170 14.84 -13.02 2.57
C GLU A 170 14.44 -13.07 1.09
N LEU A 171 14.11 -11.92 0.49
CA LEU A 171 13.56 -11.88 -0.86
C LEU A 171 14.62 -11.75 -1.96
N GLY A 172 15.81 -11.25 -1.63
CA GLY A 172 16.88 -11.00 -2.59
C GLY A 172 16.80 -9.62 -3.24
N SER A 173 17.82 -9.26 -4.02
CA SER A 173 18.02 -7.90 -4.58
C SER A 173 17.05 -7.50 -5.68
N ASN A 174 16.23 -8.43 -6.18
CA ASN A 174 15.20 -8.19 -7.19
C ASN A 174 13.89 -7.66 -6.60
N TRP A 175 13.82 -7.49 -5.27
CA TRP A 175 12.69 -6.89 -4.58
C TRP A 175 13.04 -5.52 -4.05
N SER A 176 12.11 -4.58 -4.16
CA SER A 176 12.22 -3.28 -3.49
C SER A 176 11.51 -3.33 -2.14
N VAL A 177 12.16 -2.82 -1.09
CA VAL A 177 11.59 -2.80 0.27
C VAL A 177 11.48 -1.37 0.79
N TYR A 178 10.25 -0.94 1.05
CA TYR A 178 9.90 0.41 1.46
C TYR A 178 9.43 0.45 2.92
N GLY A 179 9.41 1.66 3.49
CA GLY A 179 8.96 1.91 4.85
C GLY A 179 7.93 3.03 4.90
N ASP A 180 6.89 2.82 5.71
CA ASP A 180 5.76 3.70 6.06
C ASP A 180 4.89 4.24 4.93
N VAL A 181 5.46 4.67 3.81
CA VAL A 181 4.77 5.31 2.70
C VAL A 181 5.23 4.70 1.37
N TRP A 182 4.28 4.51 0.44
CA TRP A 182 4.61 4.13 -0.93
C TRP A 182 5.25 5.32 -1.67
N PRO A 183 6.48 5.18 -2.21
CA PRO A 183 7.05 6.24 -3.03
C PRO A 183 6.33 6.33 -4.38
N ARG A 184 6.26 7.52 -4.97
CA ARG A 184 5.65 7.73 -6.31
C ARG A 184 6.20 6.79 -7.39
N GLY A 185 7.49 6.50 -7.30
CA GLY A 185 8.23 5.65 -8.22
C GLY A 185 8.40 4.20 -7.78
N TYR A 186 7.56 3.68 -6.88
CA TYR A 186 7.75 2.32 -6.38
C TYR A 186 7.82 1.29 -7.53
N GLU A 187 8.70 0.31 -7.37
CA GLU A 187 8.92 -0.76 -8.34
C GLU A 187 8.23 -2.04 -7.85
N MET A 188 7.94 -2.95 -8.77
CA MET A 188 7.41 -4.29 -8.45
C MET A 188 8.40 -5.35 -8.96
N PRO A 189 8.59 -6.45 -8.21
CA PRO A 189 7.90 -6.80 -6.97
C PRO A 189 8.43 -6.03 -5.76
N SER A 190 7.55 -5.69 -4.82
CA SER A 190 7.93 -4.91 -3.64
C SER A 190 7.17 -5.25 -2.36
N VAL A 191 7.78 -4.87 -1.24
CA VAL A 191 7.20 -4.94 0.09
C VAL A 191 7.27 -3.57 0.75
N LEU A 192 6.17 -3.14 1.38
CA LEU A 192 6.14 -1.98 2.27
C LEU A 192 5.81 -2.45 3.69
N TRP A 193 6.58 -1.99 4.67
CA TRP A 193 6.24 -2.13 6.08
C TRP A 193 5.78 -0.80 6.65
N ARG A 194 4.62 -0.79 7.31
CA ARG A 194 4.02 0.42 7.87
C ARG A 194 3.76 0.25 9.35
N LEU A 195 4.18 1.23 10.15
CA LEU A 195 3.82 1.27 11.57
C LEU A 195 2.32 1.54 11.72
N ALA A 196 1.62 0.65 12.41
CA ALA A 196 0.19 0.72 12.65
C ALA A 196 -0.15 1.10 14.10
N GLY A 197 0.76 0.80 15.03
CA GLY A 197 0.57 1.11 16.45
C GLY A 197 1.87 0.96 17.24
N CYS A 198 1.99 1.71 18.31
CA CYS A 198 3.07 1.60 19.28
C CYS A 198 2.49 1.70 20.68
N SER A 199 2.88 0.80 21.57
CA SER A 199 2.46 0.79 22.96
C SER A 199 3.65 0.48 23.87
N THR A 200 3.56 0.96 25.10
CA THR A 200 4.57 0.67 26.13
C THR A 200 3.89 0.21 27.40
N SER A 201 4.51 -0.73 28.09
CA SER A 201 4.02 -1.26 29.36
C SER A 201 5.18 -1.42 30.34
N VAL A 202 4.86 -1.40 31.64
CA VAL A 202 5.86 -1.56 32.69
C VAL A 202 6.20 -3.04 32.82
N ALA A 203 7.49 -3.36 32.76
CA ALA A 203 8.00 -4.73 32.72
C ALA A 203 8.92 -5.01 33.91
N GLY A 204 8.39 -4.83 35.13
CA GLY A 204 9.16 -4.83 36.38
C GLY A 204 9.54 -3.42 36.83
N THR A 205 10.52 -3.30 37.73
CA THR A 205 10.88 -2.00 38.36
C THR A 205 11.80 -1.14 37.49
N SER A 206 12.64 -1.75 36.66
CA SER A 206 13.71 -1.06 35.93
C SER A 206 13.57 -1.14 34.40
N ALA A 207 12.52 -1.78 33.89
CA ALA A 207 12.34 -2.01 32.46
C ALA A 207 10.94 -1.62 31.96
N LEU A 208 10.91 -1.19 30.71
CA LEU A 208 9.70 -1.00 29.91
C LEU A 208 9.71 -2.04 28.80
N GLU A 209 8.54 -2.60 28.50
CA GLU A 209 8.31 -3.36 27.28
C GLU A 209 7.69 -2.44 26.25
N VAL A 210 8.33 -2.33 25.10
CA VAL A 210 7.82 -1.61 23.92
C VAL A 210 7.28 -2.65 22.96
N ARG A 211 6.07 -2.43 22.48
CA ARG A 211 5.43 -3.25 21.44
C ARG A 211 5.03 -2.37 20.26
N GLN A 212 5.45 -2.76 19.06
CA GLN A 212 5.07 -2.10 17.82
C GLN A 212 4.30 -3.08 16.93
N GLN A 213 3.19 -2.59 16.38
CA GLN A 213 2.37 -3.30 15.42
C GLN A 213 2.68 -2.78 14.02
N TRP A 214 3.05 -3.69 13.13
CA TRP A 214 3.46 -3.44 11.76
C TRP A 214 2.50 -4.11 10.80
N ILE A 215 2.26 -3.45 9.67
CA ILE A 215 1.48 -3.99 8.57
C ILE A 215 2.40 -4.14 7.36
N GLY A 216 2.47 -5.36 6.83
CA GLY A 216 3.25 -5.70 5.64
C GLY A 216 2.34 -5.75 4.41
N HIS A 217 2.72 -4.99 3.41
CA HIS A 217 2.05 -4.92 2.11
C HIS A 217 2.96 -5.54 1.05
N VAL A 218 2.48 -6.56 0.35
CA VAL A 218 3.22 -7.23 -0.72
C VAL A 218 2.52 -6.96 -2.05
N LEU A 219 3.25 -6.33 -2.98
CA LEU A 219 2.79 -6.03 -4.33
C LEU A 219 3.66 -6.77 -5.34
N THR A 220 3.00 -7.50 -6.25
CA THR A 220 3.64 -8.20 -7.36
C THR A 220 2.76 -8.09 -8.59
N ASP A 221 3.29 -8.47 -9.75
CA ASP A 221 2.54 -8.54 -11.00
C ASP A 221 1.54 -9.71 -11.04
N HIS A 222 1.70 -10.74 -10.20
CA HIS A 222 0.90 -11.97 -10.25
C HIS A 222 0.41 -12.43 -8.88
N SER A 223 -0.90 -12.71 -8.78
CA SER A 223 -1.55 -13.11 -7.52
C SER A 223 -0.94 -14.36 -6.86
N VAL A 224 -0.44 -15.31 -7.67
CA VAL A 224 0.25 -16.52 -7.19
C VAL A 224 1.56 -16.16 -6.49
N LEU A 225 2.36 -15.27 -7.09
CA LEU A 225 3.61 -14.80 -6.51
C LEU A 225 3.35 -14.02 -5.22
N THR A 226 2.36 -13.11 -5.23
CA THR A 226 1.92 -12.41 -4.01
C THR A 226 1.58 -13.40 -2.89
N ARG A 227 0.76 -14.42 -3.16
CA ARG A 227 0.38 -15.44 -2.17
C ARG A 227 1.59 -16.20 -1.62
N GLN A 228 2.48 -16.64 -2.50
CA GLN A 228 3.68 -17.38 -2.13
C GLN A 228 4.60 -16.52 -1.25
N THR A 229 4.83 -15.28 -1.64
CA THR A 229 5.68 -14.34 -0.89
C THR A 229 5.09 -14.01 0.47
N VAL A 230 3.80 -13.65 0.55
CA VAL A 230 3.13 -13.36 1.83
C VAL A 230 3.24 -14.55 2.79
N THR A 231 2.94 -15.74 2.30
CA THR A 231 3.00 -16.98 3.10
C THR A 231 4.44 -17.27 3.54
N ARG A 232 5.42 -17.05 2.66
CA ARG A 232 6.84 -17.25 2.96
C ARG A 232 7.30 -16.28 4.05
N LEU A 233 7.06 -14.99 3.90
CA LEU A 233 7.48 -13.97 4.87
C LEU A 233 6.87 -14.22 6.24
N ALA A 234 5.55 -14.47 6.30
CA ALA A 234 4.88 -14.76 7.56
C ALA A 234 5.45 -16.02 8.24
N ARG A 235 5.73 -17.09 7.48
CA ARG A 235 6.34 -18.31 8.01
C ARG A 235 7.77 -18.07 8.51
N GLN A 236 8.59 -17.34 7.77
CA GLN A 236 9.96 -17.06 8.17
C GLN A 236 10.02 -16.16 9.40
N LEU A 237 9.16 -15.15 9.50
CA LEU A 237 9.02 -14.34 10.73
C LEU A 237 8.57 -15.18 11.93
N ALA A 238 7.69 -16.17 11.73
CA ALA A 238 7.24 -17.05 12.82
C ALA A 238 8.36 -17.98 13.31
N VAL A 239 9.24 -18.45 12.42
CA VAL A 239 10.39 -19.31 12.79
C VAL A 239 11.52 -18.47 13.38
N GLN A 240 11.79 -17.30 12.80
CA GLN A 240 12.82 -16.39 13.25
C GLN A 240 12.29 -15.47 14.35
N SER A 241 12.42 -15.92 15.59
CA SER A 241 11.94 -15.19 16.77
C SER A 241 12.64 -13.84 17.02
N ARG A 242 13.77 -13.54 16.36
CA ARG A 242 14.57 -12.33 16.61
C ARG A 242 15.15 -11.69 15.36
N LEU A 243 15.05 -10.37 15.28
CA LEU A 243 15.70 -9.54 14.27
C LEU A 243 16.77 -8.68 14.96
N ALA A 244 17.95 -8.61 14.36
CA ALA A 244 19.05 -7.77 14.85
C ALA A 244 18.78 -6.31 14.48
N VAL A 245 19.02 -5.41 15.44
CA VAL A 245 18.89 -3.96 15.27
C VAL A 245 20.29 -3.36 15.35
N THR A 246 20.68 -2.66 14.29
CA THR A 246 21.92 -1.88 14.23
C THR A 246 21.58 -0.43 14.54
N GLU A 247 22.16 0.14 15.60
CA GLU A 247 21.95 1.55 15.92
C GLU A 247 22.82 2.43 15.01
N THR A 248 22.18 3.30 14.24
CA THR A 248 22.83 4.42 13.55
C THR A 248 22.87 5.62 14.50
N GLY A 249 23.92 5.74 15.32
CA GLY A 249 24.17 6.99 16.08
C GLY A 249 24.75 6.88 17.50
N GLY A 250 25.11 5.69 17.98
CA GLY A 250 25.85 5.54 19.23
C GLY A 250 27.33 5.26 18.94
N GLU A 251 28.24 5.92 19.66
CA GLU A 251 29.68 5.63 19.66
C GLU A 251 29.93 4.12 19.59
N GLU A 252 30.83 3.72 18.69
CA GLU A 252 31.24 2.33 18.44
C GLU A 252 31.55 1.61 19.77
N HIS A 253 30.55 1.00 20.37
CA HIS A 253 30.72 -0.01 21.40
C HIS A 253 30.58 -1.34 20.68
N GLU A 254 31.73 -1.86 20.22
CA GLU A 254 31.87 -3.23 19.73
C GLU A 254 31.17 -4.18 20.73
N GLY A 255 30.04 -4.75 20.32
CA GLY A 255 29.41 -5.88 21.02
C GLY A 255 27.95 -5.75 21.46
N ASN A 256 27.25 -4.62 21.26
CA ASN A 256 25.86 -4.49 21.75
C ASN A 256 24.80 -4.55 20.64
N THR A 257 24.77 -5.63 19.85
CA THR A 257 23.64 -5.91 18.94
C THR A 257 22.37 -6.08 19.77
N ARG A 258 21.43 -5.13 19.63
CA ARG A 258 20.10 -5.25 20.22
C ARG A 258 19.24 -6.11 19.32
N TYR A 259 18.29 -6.83 19.91
CA TYR A 259 17.33 -7.63 19.17
C TYR A 259 15.92 -7.14 19.44
N ILE A 260 15.09 -7.19 18.41
CA ILE A 260 13.63 -7.09 18.50
C ILE A 260 13.07 -8.49 18.29
N THR A 261 12.07 -8.85 19.08
CA THR A 261 11.49 -10.19 19.08
C THR A 261 10.16 -10.18 18.35
N VAL A 262 9.92 -11.18 17.51
CA VAL A 262 8.59 -11.40 16.91
C VAL A 262 7.67 -11.98 18.01
N ASP A 263 6.64 -11.22 18.39
CA ASP A 263 5.62 -11.66 19.35
C ASP A 263 4.50 -12.42 18.64
N GLU A 264 4.04 -11.89 17.51
CA GLU A 264 2.95 -12.45 16.72
C GLU A 264 3.12 -12.10 15.24
N VAL A 265 2.79 -13.03 14.34
CA VAL A 265 2.66 -12.76 12.92
C VAL A 265 1.46 -13.50 12.34
N THR A 266 0.63 -12.80 11.57
CA THR A 266 -0.52 -13.36 10.86
C THR A 266 -0.53 -12.88 9.43
N ALA A 267 -1.14 -13.68 8.55
CA ALA A 267 -1.32 -13.34 7.14
C ALA A 267 -2.79 -13.52 6.72
N ASP A 268 -3.34 -12.52 6.05
CA ASP A 268 -4.66 -12.56 5.43
C ASP A 268 -4.52 -12.24 3.93
N LEU A 269 -4.68 -13.27 3.12
CA LEU A 269 -4.54 -13.21 1.66
C LEU A 269 -5.73 -12.58 0.95
N GLN A 270 -6.86 -12.37 1.64
CA GLN A 270 -8.06 -11.73 1.08
C GLN A 270 -8.05 -10.21 1.28
N THR A 271 -7.13 -9.71 2.09
CA THR A 271 -7.03 -8.30 2.39
C THR A 271 -6.44 -7.52 1.19
N ASP A 272 -6.95 -6.30 0.96
CA ASP A 272 -6.41 -5.37 -0.05
C ASP A 272 -4.91 -5.12 0.19
N ALA A 273 -4.10 -5.60 -0.74
CA ALA A 273 -2.65 -5.55 -0.71
C ALA A 273 -2.12 -4.13 -0.53
N TYR A 274 -2.74 -3.18 -1.22
CA TYR A 274 -2.29 -1.80 -1.28
C TYR A 274 -2.73 -1.03 -0.03
N LEU A 275 -3.98 -1.19 0.41
CA LEU A 275 -4.58 -0.40 1.50
C LEU A 275 -4.44 -1.01 2.90
N ASN A 276 -4.64 -2.30 3.02
CA ASN A 276 -4.80 -2.91 4.34
C ASN A 276 -3.60 -3.78 4.69
N GLY A 277 -2.85 -4.24 3.67
CA GLY A 277 -1.68 -5.10 3.79
C GLY A 277 -2.07 -6.52 4.16
N GLN A 278 -1.34 -7.50 3.66
CA GLN A 278 -1.68 -8.90 3.91
C GLN A 278 -1.03 -9.46 5.17
N ILE A 279 -0.03 -8.78 5.76
CA ILE A 279 0.69 -9.28 6.94
C ILE A 279 0.46 -8.35 8.13
N ARG A 280 0.14 -8.91 9.30
CA ARG A 280 0.16 -8.19 10.57
C ARG A 280 1.26 -8.78 11.44
N LEU A 281 2.15 -7.94 11.94
CA LEU A 281 3.34 -8.33 12.69
C LEU A 281 3.39 -7.51 13.98
N THR A 282 3.51 -8.18 15.12
CA THR A 282 3.79 -7.53 16.40
C THR A 282 5.24 -7.81 16.77
N LEU A 283 6.02 -6.75 16.91
CA LEU A 283 7.39 -6.79 17.39
C LEU A 283 7.44 -6.29 18.82
N GLN A 284 8.35 -6.82 19.63
CA GLN A 284 8.55 -6.39 21.01
C GLN A 284 10.02 -6.30 21.42
N GLN A 285 10.31 -5.39 22.33
CA GLN A 285 11.63 -5.21 22.94
C GLN A 285 11.49 -4.72 24.38
N ARG A 286 12.33 -5.25 25.27
CA ARG A 286 12.48 -4.70 26.62
C ARG A 286 13.62 -3.69 26.65
N ILE A 287 13.32 -2.47 27.07
CA ILE A 287 14.30 -1.39 27.23
C ILE A 287 14.42 -1.02 28.71
N ARG A 288 15.58 -0.52 29.12
CA ARG A 288 15.74 0.04 30.46
C ARG A 288 14.94 1.32 30.58
N ARG A 289 14.30 1.52 31.73
CA ARG A 289 13.52 2.73 32.01
C ARG A 289 14.47 3.94 32.12
N PRO A 290 14.32 4.97 31.27
CA PRO A 290 15.13 6.19 31.35
C PRO A 290 14.95 6.84 32.73
N GLY A 291 16.05 7.16 33.42
CA GLY A 291 16.03 7.77 34.75
C GLY A 291 16.31 6.83 35.92
N THR A 292 16.45 5.52 35.70
CA THR A 292 16.90 4.59 36.75
C THR A 292 18.43 4.58 36.83
N ASN A 293 19.02 5.69 37.29
CA ASN A 293 20.42 5.73 37.70
C ASN A 293 20.52 4.90 39.00
N VAL A 294 20.79 3.60 38.86
CA VAL A 294 21.07 2.74 40.01
C VAL A 294 22.41 3.23 40.58
N PRO A 295 22.50 3.64 41.86
CA PRO A 295 23.77 4.07 42.41
C PRO A 295 24.78 2.92 42.30
N PHE A 296 25.94 3.21 41.71
CA PHE A 296 27.10 2.33 41.72
C PHE A 296 27.34 1.88 43.16
N ILE A 297 27.31 0.57 43.40
CA ILE A 297 27.78 -0.01 44.67
C ILE A 297 29.25 0.40 44.79
N ARG A 298 29.53 1.33 45.71
CA ARG A 298 30.91 1.73 46.05
C ARG A 298 31.61 0.52 46.63
N GLU A 299 32.76 0.17 46.06
CA GLU A 299 33.70 -0.79 46.64
C GLU A 299 33.99 -0.38 48.09
N ILE A 300 33.71 -1.30 49.02
CA ILE A 300 34.09 -1.15 50.42
C ILE A 300 35.57 -1.52 50.50
N HIS A 301 36.44 -0.52 50.55
CA HIS A 301 37.83 -0.73 50.96
C HIS A 301 37.85 -1.08 52.45
N HIS A 302 38.11 -2.35 52.77
CA HIS A 302 38.52 -2.73 54.12
C HIS A 302 39.95 -2.23 54.36
N SER A 303 40.11 -1.10 55.06
CA SER A 303 41.36 -0.79 55.72
C SER A 303 41.48 -1.67 56.97
N LYS A 304 42.21 -2.77 56.88
CA LYS A 304 42.76 -3.41 58.08
C LYS A 304 43.84 -2.49 58.65
N GLY A 305 43.48 -1.73 59.67
CA GLY A 305 44.45 -1.26 60.65
C GLY A 305 44.94 -2.47 61.44
N MET A 306 46.25 -2.69 61.44
CA MET A 306 46.91 -3.47 62.48
C MET A 306 48.03 -2.60 63.04
N GLU A 307 47.90 -2.34 64.34
CA GLU A 307 48.95 -1.87 65.25
C GLU A 307 50.15 -2.83 65.28
#